data_AF-X1C3Y4-F1
#
_entry.id   AF-X1C3Y4-F1
#
_cell.length_a   1.000
_cell.length_b   1.000
_cell.length_c   1.000
_cell.angle_alpha   90.00
_cell.angle_beta   90.00
_cell.angle_gamma   90.00
#
_symmetry.space_group_name_H-M   'P 1'
#
loop_
_entity.id
_entity.type
_entity.pdbx_description
1 polymer ?
#
loop_
_entity_poly.entity_id
_entity_poly.type
_entity_poly.pdbx_seq_one_letter_code
_entity_poly.pdbx_strand_id
1 'polypeptide(L)'
;SLCKQIYKPKNGVITSKDSIEYHGIVEIKSSPLKIIAGEDLKPGSSGILKLKFDNALFHNGSGLRGILCELIRFENKLRIIGHFEQLL
;
A
#
# COMPACT_ATOMS: atom_id res chain seq x y z
N SER A 1 -25.22 13.78 -17.64
CA SER A 1 -24.98 14.19 -16.23
C SER A 1 -23.52 13.92 -15.90
N LEU A 2 -22.94 14.71 -14.98
CA LEU A 2 -21.50 14.81 -14.74
C LEU A 2 -20.82 13.45 -14.44
N CYS A 3 -19.93 13.00 -15.33
CA CYS A 3 -18.91 12.00 -15.00
C CYS A 3 -17.86 12.69 -14.11
N LYS A 4 -18.13 12.72 -12.81
CA LYS A 4 -17.28 13.34 -11.79
C LYS A 4 -15.94 12.60 -11.77
N GLN A 5 -14.85 13.30 -12.11
CA GLN A 5 -13.48 12.80 -12.08
C GLN A 5 -13.22 11.94 -10.84
N ILE A 6 -12.98 10.65 -11.05
CA ILE A 6 -12.44 9.77 -10.02
C ILE A 6 -11.01 10.24 -9.81
N TYR A 7 -10.78 10.88 -8.68
CA TYR A 7 -9.50 11.35 -8.15
C TYR A 7 -8.29 10.58 -8.72
N LYS A 8 -7.45 11.31 -9.49
CA LYS A 8 -6.09 10.88 -9.82
C LYS A 8 -5.27 10.98 -8.53
N PRO A 9 -4.65 9.90 -8.03
CA PRO A 9 -3.69 10.01 -6.92
C PRO A 9 -2.70 11.11 -7.28
N LYS A 10 -2.21 11.90 -6.31
CA LYS A 10 -1.18 12.93 -6.55
C LYS A 10 0.00 12.25 -7.27
N ASN A 11 0.03 12.34 -8.59
CA ASN A 11 0.90 11.61 -9.53
C ASN A 11 0.97 10.06 -9.43
N GLY A 12 0.30 9.42 -8.47
CA GLY A 12 0.17 7.95 -8.40
C GLY A 12 1.45 7.20 -8.13
N VAL A 13 2.49 7.89 -7.68
CA VAL A 13 3.78 7.28 -7.36
C VAL A 13 3.78 6.83 -5.91
N ILE A 14 3.99 5.54 -5.69
CA ILE A 14 4.23 4.96 -4.37
C ILE A 14 5.70 5.23 -4.03
N THR A 15 5.98 5.95 -2.95
CA THR A 15 7.35 6.32 -2.57
C THR A 15 7.53 6.31 -1.04
N SER A 16 8.77 6.12 -0.59
CA SER A 16 9.12 6.24 0.84
C SER A 16 9.19 7.70 1.35
N LYS A 17 9.07 8.68 0.43
CA LYS A 17 9.22 10.11 0.73
C LYS A 17 7.89 10.81 1.02
N ASP A 18 6.78 10.12 0.80
CA ASP A 18 5.46 10.70 1.03
C ASP A 18 5.05 10.56 2.50
N SER A 19 4.03 11.33 2.88
CA SER A 19 3.37 11.24 4.19
C SER A 19 2.06 10.47 4.10
N ILE A 20 1.91 9.62 3.08
CA ILE A 20 0.68 8.86 2.88
C ILE A 20 0.63 7.75 3.92
N GLU A 21 -0.57 7.51 4.41
CA GLU A 21 -0.83 6.40 5.31
C GLU A 21 -1.29 5.19 4.50
N TYR A 22 -0.53 4.12 4.63
CA TYR A 22 -0.80 2.88 3.93
C TYR A 22 -1.32 1.85 4.91
N HIS A 23 -2.09 0.90 4.39
CA HIS A 23 -2.45 -0.32 5.08
C HIS A 23 -2.05 -1.51 4.24
N GLY A 24 -1.57 -2.57 4.89
CA GLY A 24 -1.45 -3.87 4.27
C GLY A 24 -2.55 -4.77 4.79
N ILE A 25 -3.24 -5.44 3.86
CA ILE A 25 -4.17 -6.52 4.18
C ILE A 25 -3.43 -7.82 3.91
N VAL A 26 -3.12 -8.56 4.97
CA VAL A 26 -2.47 -9.87 4.91
C VAL A 26 -3.46 -10.88 5.47
N GLU A 27 -3.79 -11.88 4.65
CA GLU A 27 -4.87 -12.83 4.92
C GLU A 27 -6.18 -12.12 5.27
N ILE A 28 -6.60 -12.15 6.55
CA ILE A 28 -7.82 -11.51 7.06
C ILE A 28 -7.54 -10.28 7.93
N LYS A 29 -6.28 -9.90 8.12
CA LYS A 29 -5.88 -8.78 8.99
C LYS A 29 -5.47 -7.56 8.18
N SER A 30 -5.99 -6.41 8.56
CA SER A 30 -5.49 -5.10 8.11
C SER A 30 -4.58 -4.51 9.18
N SER A 31 -3.42 -3.99 8.76
CA SER A 31 -2.55 -3.21 9.63
C SER A 31 -2.07 -1.95 8.91
N PRO A 32 -1.98 -0.81 9.60
CA PRO A 32 -1.20 0.32 9.12
C PRO A 32 0.24 -0.10 8.82
N LEU A 33 0.81 0.50 7.78
CA LEU A 33 2.20 0.33 7.40
C LEU A 33 2.78 1.64 6.86
N LYS A 34 4.11 1.70 6.87
CA LYS A 34 4.90 2.74 6.22
C LYS A 34 5.86 2.12 5.21
N ILE A 35 6.06 2.83 4.11
CA ILE A 35 7.12 2.52 3.15
C ILE A 35 8.36 3.27 3.62
N ILE A 36 9.39 2.54 4.03
CA ILE A 36 10.56 3.13 4.68
C ILE A 36 11.82 3.18 3.80
N ALA A 37 11.83 2.43 2.70
CA ALA A 37 12.88 2.46 1.68
C ALA A 37 12.39 1.75 0.40
N GLY A 38 13.16 1.87 -0.68
CA GLY A 38 12.91 1.17 -1.94
C GLY A 38 12.78 2.13 -3.13
N GLU A 39 12.29 1.57 -4.24
CA GLU A 39 12.08 2.30 -5.49
C GLU A 39 10.83 3.18 -5.47
N ASP A 40 10.79 4.19 -6.33
CA ASP A 40 9.57 4.97 -6.58
C ASP A 40 8.73 4.23 -7.64
N LEU A 41 7.57 3.70 -7.26
CA LEU A 41 6.75 2.89 -8.17
C LEU A 41 5.63 3.72 -8.80
N LYS A 42 5.58 3.73 -10.13
CA LYS A 42 4.47 4.30 -10.91
C LYS A 42 3.33 3.29 -11.08
N PRO A 43 2.10 3.74 -11.39
CA PRO A 43 1.01 2.82 -11.68
C PRO A 43 1.37 1.84 -12.80
N GLY A 44 1.10 0.55 -12.58
CA GLY A 44 1.42 -0.52 -13.52
C GLY A 44 2.89 -0.99 -13.52
N SER A 45 3.74 -0.42 -12.68
CA SER A 45 5.10 -0.91 -12.47
C SER A 45 5.20 -1.85 -11.27
N SER A 46 6.28 -2.63 -11.23
CA SER A 46 6.65 -3.49 -10.12
C SER A 46 8.07 -3.14 -9.69
N GLY A 47 8.38 -3.32 -8.42
CA GLY A 47 9.74 -3.12 -7.89
C GLY A 47 9.80 -3.49 -6.42
N ILE A 48 10.94 -3.23 -5.79
CA ILE A 48 11.20 -3.68 -4.42
C ILE A 48 11.04 -2.52 -3.44
N LEU A 49 10.18 -2.73 -2.45
CA LEU A 49 9.92 -1.80 -1.35
C LEU A 49 10.23 -2.45 0.00
N LYS A 50 10.72 -1.65 0.94
CA LYS A 50 10.84 -2.03 2.34
C LYS A 50 9.64 -1.49 3.11
N LEU A 51 8.79 -2.40 3.56
CA LEU A 51 7.57 -2.09 4.31
C LEU A 51 7.82 -2.28 5.81
N LYS A 52 7.30 -1.35 6.62
CA LYS A 52 7.27 -1.45 8.09
C LYS A 52 5.81 -1.44 8.55
N PHE A 53 5.37 -2.55 9.12
CA PHE A 53 4.05 -2.65 9.74
C PHE A 53 4.08 -2.11 11.16
N ASP A 54 3.04 -1.40 11.57
CA ASP A 54 2.92 -0.90 12.94
C ASP A 54 2.47 -2.00 13.90
N ASN A 55 1.66 -2.96 13.43
CA ASN A 55 1.25 -4.14 14.20
C ASN A 55 1.99 -5.39 13.72
N ALA A 56 2.23 -6.32 14.65
CA ALA A 56 2.78 -7.64 14.31
C ALA A 56 1.79 -8.42 13.42
N LEU A 57 2.30 -8.94 12.31
CA LEU A 57 1.59 -9.84 11.41
C LEU A 57 2.15 -11.25 11.60
N PHE A 58 1.25 -12.23 11.67
CA PHE A 58 1.60 -13.64 11.78
C PHE A 58 1.37 -14.31 10.43
N HIS A 59 2.26 -15.21 10.04
CA HIS A 59 2.14 -16.01 8.82
C HIS A 59 2.67 -17.43 9.06
N ASN A 60 2.30 -18.36 8.19
CA ASN A 60 2.61 -19.79 8.27
C ASN A 60 4.08 -20.16 7.89
N GLY A 61 5.00 -19.21 7.91
CA GLY A 61 6.40 -19.43 7.50
C GLY A 61 6.68 -19.30 5.99
N SER A 62 5.68 -19.20 5.10
CA SER A 62 5.90 -19.04 3.65
C SER A 62 6.19 -17.61 3.20
N GLY A 63 6.48 -16.70 4.13
CA GLY A 63 6.51 -15.25 3.90
C GLY A 63 5.13 -14.59 3.85
N LEU A 64 5.12 -13.26 3.92
CA LEU A 64 3.90 -12.45 3.84
C LEU A 64 3.49 -12.19 2.39
N ARG A 65 2.21 -12.39 2.09
CA ARG A 65 1.56 -11.95 0.84
C ARG A 65 0.35 -11.12 1.18
N GLY A 66 0.13 -10.02 0.46
CA GLY A 66 -0.95 -9.13 0.82
C GLY A 66 -1.31 -8.10 -0.23
N ILE A 67 -2.36 -7.37 0.09
CA ILE A 67 -2.86 -6.23 -0.68
C ILE A 67 -2.35 -4.96 -0.02
N LEU A 68 -1.81 -4.04 -0.83
CA LEU A 68 -1.42 -2.71 -0.40
C LEU A 68 -2.56 -1.73 -0.67
N CYS A 69 -2.90 -0.95 0.34
CA CYS A 69 -3.97 0.03 0.30
C CYS A 69 -3.48 1.42 0.73
N GLU A 70 -4.02 2.45 0.10
CA GLU A 70 -3.88 3.86 0.49
C GLU A 70 -5.11 4.28 1.32
N LEU A 71 -4.87 4.88 2.49
CA LEU A 71 -5.92 5.45 3.33
C LEU A 71 -6.13 6.93 2.98
N ILE A 72 -7.26 7.24 2.34
CA ILE A 72 -7.66 8.61 2.01
C ILE A 72 -8.52 9.15 3.15
N ARG A 73 -7.88 9.70 4.18
CA ARG A 73 -8.52 10.16 5.43
C ARG A 73 -9.69 11.12 5.20
N PHE A 74 -9.53 12.10 4.30
CA PHE A 74 -10.56 13.10 4.03
C PHE A 74 -11.81 12.54 3.33
N GLU A 75 -11.68 11.41 2.65
CA GLU A 75 -12.81 10.74 1.99
C GLU A 75 -13.34 9.55 2.80
N ASN A 76 -12.72 9.21 3.93
CA ASN A 76 -12.97 7.99 4.70
C ASN A 76 -12.98 6.72 3.82
N LYS A 77 -11.98 6.61 2.92
CA LYS A 77 -11.85 5.49 1.97
C LYS A 77 -10.51 4.80 2.11
N LEU A 78 -10.54 3.48 2.03
CA LEU A 78 -9.37 2.63 1.84
C LEU A 78 -9.36 2.12 0.40
N ARG A 79 -8.33 2.47 -0.36
CA ARG A 79 -8.23 2.13 -1.79
C ARG A 79 -7.12 1.12 -2.03
N ILE A 80 -7.42 0.05 -2.75
CA ILE A 80 -6.41 -0.91 -3.21
C ILE A 80 -5.53 -0.24 -4.27
N ILE A 81 -4.22 -0.27 -4.07
CA ILE A 81 -3.23 0.32 -4.99
C ILE A 81 -2.23 -0.71 -5.55
N GLY A 82 -2.19 -1.91 -4.99
CA GLY A 82 -1.35 -3.00 -5.49
C GLY A 82 -1.39 -4.22 -4.58
N HIS A 83 -0.54 -5.19 -4.89
CA HIS A 83 -0.27 -6.35 -4.03
C HIS A 83 1.23 -6.44 -3.77
N PHE A 84 1.63 -7.18 -2.74
CA PHE A 84 3.03 -7.46 -2.43
C PHE A 84 3.22 -8.90 -2.02
N GLU A 85 4.44 -9.37 -2.23
CA GLU A 85 4.97 -10.63 -1.73
C GLU A 85 6.31 -10.34 -1.06
N GLN A 86 6.52 -10.91 0.12
CA GLN A 86 7.77 -10.80 0.84
C GLN A 86 8.86 -11.57 0.10
N LEU A 87 9.98 -10.89 -0.15
CA LEU A 87 11.21 -11.55 -0.58
C LEU A 87 11.80 -12.31 0.62
N LEU A 88 11.98 -13.62 0.45
CA LEU A 88 12.62 -14.52 1.42
C LEU A 88 14.15 -14.49 1.29
#